data_AF-A0AAD3ZM31-F1
#
_entry.id   AF-A0AAD3ZM31-F1
#
_cell.length_a   1.000
_cell.length_b   1.000
_cell.length_c   1.000
_cell.angle_alpha   90.00
_cell.angle_beta   90.00
_cell.angle_gamma   90.00
#
_symmetry.space_group_name_H-M   'P 1'
#
loop_
_entity.id
_entity.type
_entity.pdbx_description
1 polymer ?
#
loop_
_entity_poly.entity_id
_entity_poly.type
_entity_poly.pdbx_seq_one_letter_code
_entity_poly.pdbx_strand_id
1 'polypeptide(L)' 'MPWKFCPCCKEISYSAATHYETWPCPHCGTELKDEPEYDIHQAKALRDQSSASKSTKPNP' A
#
# COMPACT_ATOMS: atom_id res chain seq x y z
N MET A 1 -2.31 7.55 14.30
CA MET A 1 -1.61 8.11 13.12
C MET A 1 -2.39 7.69 11.88
N PRO A 2 -2.69 8.61 10.95
CA PRO A 2 -3.34 8.26 9.69
C PRO A 2 -2.45 7.31 8.90
N TRP A 3 -3.05 6.36 8.20
CA TRP A 3 -2.36 5.37 7.39
C TRP A 3 -3.00 5.33 6.01
N LYS A 4 -2.21 5.05 4.99
CA LYS A 4 -2.67 4.87 3.61
C LYS A 4 -2.08 3.59 3.05
N PHE A 5 -2.88 2.87 2.27
CA PHE A 5 -2.47 1.66 1.58
C PHE A 5 -2.27 1.95 0.10
N CYS A 6 -1.13 1.54 -0.45
CA CYS A 6 -0.89 1.64 -1.88
C CYS A 6 -1.28 0.33 -2.57
N PRO A 7 -2.32 0.28 -3.42
CA PRO A 7 -2.69 -0.94 -4.14
C PRO A 7 -1.65 -1.35 -5.20
N CYS A 8 -0.83 -0.42 -5.71
CA CYS A 8 0.20 -0.73 -6.71
C CYS A 8 1.35 -1.58 -6.13
N CYS A 9 1.94 -1.16 -5.02
CA CYS A 9 3.03 -1.89 -4.38
C CYS A 9 2.61 -2.70 -3.14
N LYS A 10 1.31 -2.64 -2.79
CA LYS A 10 0.69 -3.33 -1.66
C LYS A 10 1.38 -3.06 -0.31
N GLU A 11 1.88 -1.83 -0.14
CA GLU A 11 2.53 -1.37 1.09
C GLU A 11 1.60 -0.43 1.87
N ILE A 12 1.77 -0.43 3.19
CA ILE A 12 1.07 0.48 4.11
C ILE A 12 2.07 1.55 4.54
N SER A 13 1.70 2.80 4.35
CA SER A 13 2.49 3.94 4.81
C SER A 13 1.70 4.71 5.86
N TYR A 14 2.38 5.09 6.93
CA TYR A 14 1.82 5.95 7.96
C TYR A 14 2.20 7.39 7.63
N SER A 15 1.22 8.26 7.45
CA SER A 15 1.46 9.67 7.14
C SER A 15 0.63 10.54 8.08
N ALA A 16 1.19 11.63 8.59
CA ALA A 16 0.46 12.58 9.42
C ALA A 16 -0.53 13.46 8.61
N ALA A 17 -0.55 13.28 7.30
CA ALA A 17 -1.27 14.09 6.33
C ALA A 17 -2.67 13.51 6.08
N THR A 18 -3.68 14.03 6.79
CA THR A 18 -5.08 13.55 6.72
C THR A 18 -5.90 14.16 5.58
N HIS A 19 -5.40 15.14 4.83
CA HIS A 19 -6.22 15.91 3.88
C HIS A 19 -5.44 16.30 2.61
N TYR A 20 -5.07 15.32 1.79
CA TYR A 20 -4.56 15.62 0.44
C TYR A 20 -5.40 14.88 -0.58
N GLU A 21 -5.89 15.62 -1.58
CA GLU A 21 -6.55 15.09 -2.78
C GLU A 21 -5.66 14.09 -3.53
N THR A 22 -4.35 14.13 -3.32
CA THR A 22 -3.39 13.19 -3.90
C THR A 22 -2.36 12.78 -2.87
N TRP A 23 -2.12 11.49 -2.75
CA TRP A 23 -1.07 10.92 -1.93
C TRP A 23 -0.07 10.14 -2.78
N PRO A 24 1.18 10.63 -2.92
CA PRO A 24 2.24 9.85 -3.56
C PRO A 24 2.73 8.74 -2.62
N CYS A 25 2.70 7.50 -3.09
CA CYS A 25 3.22 6.38 -2.34
C CYS A 25 4.75 6.51 -2.15
N PRO A 26 5.29 6.52 -0.93
CA PRO A 26 6.73 6.65 -0.69
C PRO A 26 7.53 5.39 -1.09
N HIS A 27 6.87 4.26 -1.32
CA HIS A 27 7.52 3.00 -1.67
C HIS A 27 7.70 2.82 -3.20
N CYS A 28 6.71 3.25 -3.99
CA CYS A 28 6.72 3.06 -5.45
C CYS A 28 6.57 4.36 -6.26
N GLY A 29 6.35 5.49 -5.60
CA GLY A 29 6.17 6.79 -6.25
C GLY A 29 4.82 6.97 -6.97
N THR A 30 3.92 5.98 -6.90
CA THR A 30 2.60 6.09 -7.54
C THR A 30 1.74 7.14 -6.85
N GLU A 31 1.21 8.09 -7.64
CA GLU A 31 0.27 9.10 -7.17
C GLU A 31 -1.15 8.53 -7.09
N LEU A 32 -1.69 8.46 -5.87
CA LEU A 32 -3.04 7.97 -5.61
C LEU A 32 -3.95 9.18 -5.35
N LYS A 33 -4.92 9.38 -6.24
CA LYS A 33 -5.90 10.49 -6.19
C LYS A 33 -7.08 10.22 -5.26
N ASP A 34 -7.35 8.96 -4.97
CA ASP A 34 -8.48 8.58 -4.13
C ASP A 34 -7.94 7.91 -2.88
N GLU A 35 -8.51 8.27 -1.74
CA GLU A 35 -8.27 7.56 -0.50
C GLU A 35 -8.97 6.21 -0.62
N PRO A 36 -8.24 5.09 -0.65
CA PRO A 36 -8.88 3.84 -0.92
C PRO A 36 -9.72 3.41 0.29
N GLU A 37 -10.94 2.93 0.06
CA GLU A 37 -11.88 2.46 1.09
C GLU A 37 -11.46 1.12 1.72
N TYR A 38 -10.17 0.94 2.01
CA TYR A 38 -9.70 -0.24 2.72
C TYR A 38 -9.71 0.04 4.23
N ASP A 39 -10.14 -0.96 4.99
CA ASP A 39 -9.85 -1.00 6.42
C ASP A 39 -8.41 -1.48 6.66
N ILE A 40 -7.82 -1.12 7.81
CA ILE A 40 -6.42 -1.45 8.15
C ILE A 40 -6.20 -2.97 8.13
N HIS A 41 -7.21 -3.76 8.49
CA HIS A 41 -7.13 -5.21 8.46
C HIS A 41 -7.03 -5.75 7.03
N GLN A 42 -7.79 -5.18 6.09
CA GLN A 42 -7.74 -5.56 4.67
C GLN A 42 -6.40 -5.18 4.04
N ALA A 43 -5.93 -3.97 4.30
CA ALA A 43 -4.62 -3.51 3.81
C ALA A 43 -3.48 -4.42 4.30
N LYS A 44 -3.53 -4.84 5.57
CA LYS A 44 -2.56 -5.78 6.14
C LYS A 44 -2.62 -7.15 5.48
N ALA A 45 -3.83 -7.69 5.25
CA ALA A 45 -4.00 -8.98 4.57
C ALA A 45 -3.44 -8.95 3.15
N LEU A 46 -3.67 -7.87 2.39
CA LEU A 46 -3.14 -7.71 1.03
C LEU A 46 -1.61 -7.59 1.01
N ARG A 47 -1.03 -6.86 1.98
CA ARG A 47 0.42 -6.77 2.15
C ARG A 47 1.03 -8.13 2.43
N ASP A 48 0.44 -8.88 3.37
CA ASP A 48 0.89 -10.22 3.77
C ASP A 48 0.84 -11.21 2.60
N GLN A 49 -0.27 -11.20 1.83
CA GLN A 49 -0.42 -12.00 0.62
C GLN A 49 0.61 -11.62 -0.46
N SER A 50 0.95 -10.34 -0.57
CA SER A 50 1.99 -9.86 -1.49
C SER A 50 3.40 -10.27 -1.07
N SER A 51 3.69 -10.34 0.22
CA SER A 51 4.96 -10.88 0.74
C SER A 51 5.04 -12.41 0.60
N ALA A 52 3.93 -13.13 0.78
CA ALA A 52 3.87 -14.57 0.58
C ALA A 52 4.10 -14.96 -0.89
N SER A 53 3.70 -14.08 -1.83
CA SER A 53 3.90 -14.28 -3.27
C SER A 53 5.33 -14.01 -3.76
N LYS A 54 6.24 -13.51 -2.91
CA LYS A 54 7.66 -13.28 -3.24
C LYS A 54 8.59 -14.46 -2.95
N SER A 55 8.05 -15.65 -2.69
CA SER A 55 8.79 -16.91 -2.65
C SER A 55 8.48 -17.78 -3.86
N THR A 56 8.62 -17.25 -5.06
CA THR A 56 8.95 -18.08 -6.22
C THR A 56 9.93 -17.31 -7.07
N LYS A 57 11.21 -17.57 -6.80
CA LYS A 57 12.29 -17.26 -7.71
C LYS A 57 12.17 -18.28 -8.86
N PRO A 58 11.72 -17.93 -10.08
CA PRO A 58 11.94 -18.83 -11.20
C PRO A 58 13.46 -18.86 -11.42
N ASN A 59 14.08 -20.01 -11.22
CA ASN A 59 15.41 -20.26 -11.75
C ASN A 59 15.26 -21.25 -12.92
N PRO A 60 15.92 -20.98 -14.07
CA PRO A 60 15.87 -21.80 -15.28
C PRO A 60 16.46 -23.20 -15.10
#